data_AF-A0A355U5E5-F1
#
_entry.id   AF-A0A355U5E5-F1
#
_cell.length_a   1.000
_cell.length_b   1.000
_cell.length_c   1.000
_cell.angle_alpha   90.00
_cell.angle_beta   90.00
_cell.angle_gamma   90.00
#
_symmetry.space_group_name_H-M   'P 1'
#
loop_
_entity.id
_entity.type
_entity.pdbx_description
1 polymer ?
#
loop_
_entity_poly.entity_id
_entity_poly.type
_entity_poly.pdbx_seq_one_letter_code
_entity_poly.pdbx_strand_id
1 'polypeptide(L)'
;MLLNYDRSSSKEKWTIMQYLRNFDLMTAFAYALRSAPKELTEENLLEVMGKLEAEGIYHPTSKKPIKTNQQAEKNINTAYFRSAQIAWYMFGYYDKNVEKGVKKKFVFSPLGNLLLDNIHDKRKSSKIFLTMLFSLAFRQQFSMMNRKFNIYPYRFIFKLLTDERLGGYIFSDEATYLVMFLKSINASDYEKLVCDILEMRSKTPQEKYELFKKNEGVMALALQEWKYFCGMLQSANIIGWEIPKEAVGNLAQGVDTKRHAKKPTMRAYKMDKIYI
;
A
#
# COMPACT_ATOMS: atom_id res chain seq x y z
N MET A 1 -6.60 -3.87 30.06
CA MET A 1 -6.95 -2.49 29.63
C MET A 1 -6.59 -2.40 28.17
N LEU A 2 -7.59 -2.17 27.29
CA LEU A 2 -7.41 -2.12 25.84
C LEU A 2 -6.65 -0.86 25.43
N LEU A 3 -6.03 -0.87 24.25
CA LEU A 3 -5.44 0.36 23.70
C LEU A 3 -6.53 1.33 23.25
N ASN A 4 -6.21 2.62 23.30
CA ASN A 4 -7.07 3.66 22.74
C ASN A 4 -6.69 3.93 21.27
N TYR A 5 -7.65 3.77 20.37
CA TYR A 5 -7.48 3.96 18.93
C TYR A 5 -8.33 5.12 18.44
N ASP A 6 -7.68 6.24 18.11
CA ASP A 6 -8.34 7.39 17.50
C ASP A 6 -8.74 7.10 16.04
N ARG A 7 -10.04 7.10 15.75
CA ARG A 7 -10.64 6.89 14.42
C ARG A 7 -11.39 8.12 13.91
N SER A 8 -11.15 9.29 14.51
CA SER A 8 -11.85 10.54 14.19
C SER A 8 -11.63 11.01 12.76
N SER A 9 -10.51 10.63 12.12
CA SER A 9 -10.23 10.97 10.73
C SER A 9 -9.27 9.99 10.05
N SER A 10 -9.18 10.05 8.73
CA SER A 10 -8.20 9.29 7.95
C SER A 10 -6.75 9.69 8.21
N LYS A 11 -6.50 10.82 8.88
CA LYS A 11 -5.15 11.25 9.30
C LYS A 11 -4.64 10.51 10.54
N GLU A 12 -5.53 9.77 11.22
CA GLU A 12 -5.21 9.02 12.44
C GLU A 12 -4.79 7.57 12.20
N LYS A 13 -4.83 7.13 10.93
CA LYS A 13 -4.35 5.82 10.50
C LYS A 13 -3.10 5.91 9.63
N TRP A 14 -2.48 4.76 9.41
CA TRP A 14 -1.48 4.55 8.38
C TRP A 14 -2.04 4.92 7.00
N THR A 15 -1.14 5.35 6.11
CA THR A 15 -1.42 5.65 4.72
C THR A 15 -0.51 4.78 3.86
N ILE A 16 -1.12 3.85 3.12
CA ILE A 16 -0.40 2.98 2.17
C ILE A 16 -0.58 3.54 0.76
N MET A 17 0.49 3.59 -0.04
CA MET A 17 0.39 4.04 -1.44
C MET A 17 -0.44 3.08 -2.30
N GLN A 18 -1.32 3.64 -3.14
CA GLN A 18 -2.37 2.91 -3.86
C GLN A 18 -2.22 2.93 -5.39
N TYR A 19 -1.01 3.12 -5.92
CA TYR A 19 -0.80 3.21 -7.38
C TYR A 19 -0.31 1.90 -8.00
N LEU A 20 0.36 1.08 -7.19
CA LEU A 20 0.81 -0.27 -7.55
C LEU A 20 0.39 -1.22 -6.42
N ARG A 21 -0.36 -2.27 -6.76
CA ARG A 21 -0.73 -3.35 -5.83
C ARG A 21 0.09 -4.62 -6.04
N ASN A 22 0.72 -4.75 -7.19
CA ASN A 22 1.41 -5.96 -7.59
C ASN A 22 2.92 -5.68 -7.70
N PHE A 23 3.70 -6.53 -7.05
CA PHE A 23 5.15 -6.47 -6.99
C PHE A 23 5.78 -6.63 -8.36
N ASP A 24 5.30 -7.56 -9.19
CA ASP A 24 5.86 -7.80 -10.52
C ASP A 24 5.69 -6.57 -11.43
N LEU A 25 4.52 -5.92 -11.39
CA LEU A 25 4.28 -4.65 -12.07
C LEU A 25 5.16 -3.53 -11.52
N MET A 26 5.38 -3.50 -10.19
CA MET A 26 6.26 -2.54 -9.56
C MET A 26 7.72 -2.73 -10.00
N THR A 27 8.20 -3.97 -10.05
CA THR A 27 9.56 -4.28 -10.51
C THR A 27 9.74 -4.04 -12.00
N ALA A 28 8.72 -4.31 -12.83
CA ALA A 28 8.75 -3.99 -14.25
C ALA A 28 8.85 -2.48 -14.48
N PHE A 29 8.06 -1.68 -13.76
CA PHE A 29 8.15 -0.23 -13.82
C PHE A 29 9.51 0.28 -13.33
N ALA A 30 10.03 -0.26 -12.21
CA ALA A 30 11.35 0.10 -11.71
C ALA A 30 12.49 -0.28 -12.69
N TYR A 31 12.39 -1.43 -13.35
CA TYR A 31 13.35 -1.88 -14.35
C TYR A 31 13.34 -0.97 -15.59
N ALA A 32 12.15 -0.62 -16.10
CA ALA A 32 12.01 0.31 -17.21
C ALA A 32 12.53 1.71 -16.85
N LEU A 33 12.25 2.18 -15.62
CA LEU A 33 12.77 3.45 -15.11
C LEU A 33 14.30 3.44 -14.97
N ARG A 34 14.90 2.32 -14.57
CA ARG A 34 16.35 2.14 -14.49
C ARG A 34 17.02 2.20 -15.87
N SER A 35 16.33 1.70 -16.89
CA SER A 35 16.83 1.60 -18.27
C SER A 35 16.60 2.87 -19.09
N ALA A 36 15.70 3.76 -18.63
CA ALA A 36 15.47 5.07 -19.21
C ALA A 36 16.53 6.09 -18.75
N PRO A 37 16.62 7.28 -19.38
CA PRO A 37 17.42 8.36 -18.84
C PRO A 37 17.00 8.65 -17.38
N LYS A 38 18.00 8.84 -16.49
CA LYS A 38 17.78 8.95 -15.04
C LYS A 38 16.92 10.16 -14.62
N GLU A 39 16.62 11.06 -15.54
CA GLU A 39 15.84 12.27 -15.29
C GLU A 39 14.34 11.95 -15.25
N LEU A 40 13.64 12.37 -14.19
CA LEU A 40 12.20 12.21 -14.02
C LEU A 40 11.43 13.32 -14.73
N THR A 41 11.68 13.50 -16.02
CA THR A 41 10.90 14.40 -16.88
C THR A 41 9.57 13.77 -17.26
N GLU A 42 8.60 14.59 -17.65
CA GLU A 42 7.31 14.11 -18.16
C GLU A 42 7.49 13.17 -19.36
N GLU A 43 8.32 13.58 -20.34
CA GLU A 43 8.66 12.79 -21.52
C GLU A 43 9.18 11.39 -21.16
N ASN A 44 10.19 11.30 -20.30
CA ASN A 44 10.80 10.02 -19.91
C ASN A 44 9.79 9.12 -19.19
N LEU A 45 8.95 9.69 -18.32
CA LEU A 45 7.93 8.94 -17.60
C LEU A 45 6.82 8.43 -18.53
N LEU A 46 6.43 9.21 -19.54
CA LEU A 46 5.47 8.78 -20.56
C LEU A 46 6.04 7.72 -21.50
N GLU A 47 7.34 7.79 -21.80
CA GLU A 47 8.06 6.76 -22.56
C GLU A 47 8.07 5.43 -21.80
N VAL A 48 8.45 5.45 -20.51
CA VAL A 48 8.42 4.26 -19.63
C VAL A 48 7.02 3.62 -19.61
N MET A 49 5.98 4.45 -19.42
CA MET A 49 4.60 3.95 -19.41
C MET A 49 4.17 3.38 -20.77
N GLY A 50 4.62 3.99 -21.87
CA GLY A 50 4.36 3.50 -23.23
C GLY A 50 5.02 2.15 -23.53
N LYS A 51 6.25 1.93 -23.06
CA LYS A 51 6.94 0.64 -23.21
C LYS A 51 6.18 -0.47 -22.48
N LEU A 52 5.81 -0.25 -21.23
CA LEU A 52 5.04 -1.22 -20.43
C LEU A 52 3.66 -1.52 -21.03
N GLU A 53 3.03 -0.53 -21.67
CA GLU A 53 1.77 -0.70 -22.38
C GLU A 53 1.96 -1.55 -23.65
N ALA A 54 2.99 -1.26 -24.46
CA ALA A 54 3.30 -2.02 -25.66
C ALA A 54 3.66 -3.50 -25.37
N GLU A 55 4.28 -3.75 -24.21
CA GLU A 55 4.61 -5.10 -23.74
C GLU A 55 3.41 -5.83 -23.08
N GLY A 56 2.24 -5.19 -22.99
CA GLY A 56 1.05 -5.77 -22.35
C GLY A 56 1.17 -5.90 -20.83
N ILE A 57 2.19 -5.29 -20.21
CA ILE A 57 2.42 -5.31 -18.75
C ILE A 57 1.51 -4.29 -18.05
N TYR A 58 1.26 -3.15 -18.69
CA TYR A 58 0.40 -2.08 -18.17
C TYR A 58 -0.81 -1.83 -19.06
N HIS A 59 -1.99 -1.88 -18.45
CA HIS A 59 -3.25 -1.54 -19.11
C HIS A 59 -3.80 -0.25 -18.50
N PRO A 60 -3.67 0.91 -19.18
CA PRO A 60 -4.22 2.16 -18.67
C PRO A 60 -5.74 2.11 -18.56
N THR A 61 -6.26 2.63 -17.45
CA THR A 61 -7.71 2.79 -17.23
C THR A 61 -8.24 4.10 -17.81
N SER A 62 -7.49 4.76 -18.71
CA SER A 62 -7.89 6.04 -19.30
C SER A 62 -9.24 5.91 -20.02
N LYS A 63 -10.02 7.00 -20.01
CA LYS A 63 -11.29 7.08 -20.74
C LYS A 63 -11.00 6.74 -22.21
N LYS A 64 -11.84 5.88 -22.81
CA LYS A 64 -11.85 5.67 -24.26
C LYS A 64 -11.83 7.05 -24.95
N PRO A 65 -11.03 7.23 -26.01
CA PRO A 65 -11.00 8.49 -26.73
C PRO A 65 -12.43 8.85 -27.18
N ILE A 66 -12.83 10.10 -26.95
CA ILE A 66 -14.19 10.58 -27.24
C ILE A 66 -14.43 10.62 -28.77
N LYS A 67 -13.36 10.62 -29.57
CA LYS A 67 -13.38 10.63 -31.04
C LYS A 67 -12.44 9.56 -31.60
N THR A 68 -12.81 8.95 -32.71
CA THR A 68 -12.11 7.85 -33.39
C THR A 68 -10.66 8.13 -33.79
N ASN A 69 -10.26 9.41 -33.87
CA ASN A 69 -8.91 9.84 -34.29
C ASN A 69 -8.05 10.43 -33.16
N GLN A 70 -8.43 10.27 -31.88
CA GLN A 70 -7.63 10.74 -30.75
C GLN A 70 -6.91 9.57 -30.06
N GLN A 71 -5.61 9.71 -29.80
CA GLN A 71 -4.91 8.81 -28.89
C GLN A 71 -5.44 9.02 -27.46
N ALA A 72 -5.56 7.93 -26.70
CA ALA A 72 -5.90 8.03 -25.29
C ALA A 72 -4.85 8.86 -24.55
N GLU A 73 -5.27 9.91 -23.85
CA GLU A 73 -4.35 10.76 -23.10
C GLU A 73 -3.70 9.95 -21.98
N LYS A 74 -2.37 9.80 -22.04
CA LYS A 74 -1.60 9.12 -21.01
C LYS A 74 -1.57 9.99 -19.76
N ASN A 75 -2.09 9.48 -18.65
CA ASN A 75 -2.17 10.24 -17.40
C ASN A 75 -0.80 10.33 -16.71
N ILE A 76 -0.09 11.44 -16.94
CA ILE A 76 1.21 11.72 -16.35
C ILE A 76 1.21 11.64 -14.80
N ASN A 77 0.11 11.99 -14.13
CA ASN A 77 0.02 11.86 -12.67
C ASN A 77 0.20 10.41 -12.23
N THR A 78 -0.31 9.46 -13.00
CA THR A 78 -0.14 8.02 -12.70
C THR A 78 1.35 7.64 -12.73
N ALA A 79 2.10 8.14 -13.71
CA ALA A 79 3.54 7.86 -13.81
C ALA A 79 4.33 8.50 -12.65
N TYR A 80 4.02 9.76 -12.30
CA TYR A 80 4.62 10.43 -11.14
C TYR A 80 4.35 9.70 -9.82
N PHE A 81 3.11 9.25 -9.61
CA PHE A 81 2.79 8.56 -8.38
C PHE A 81 3.38 7.14 -8.32
N ARG A 82 3.53 6.47 -9.47
CA ARG A 82 4.27 5.20 -9.55
C ARG A 82 5.74 5.39 -9.21
N SER A 83 6.42 6.40 -9.76
CA SER A 83 7.82 6.67 -9.41
C SER A 83 7.99 7.06 -7.93
N ALA A 84 7.04 7.81 -7.36
CA ALA A 84 7.00 8.08 -5.93
C ALA A 84 6.84 6.79 -5.11
N GLN A 85 6.03 5.84 -5.57
CA GLN A 85 5.86 4.54 -4.91
C GLN A 85 7.09 3.64 -5.03
N ILE A 86 7.79 3.63 -6.16
CA ILE A 86 9.10 2.95 -6.30
C ILE A 86 10.08 3.50 -5.25
N ALA A 87 10.16 4.82 -5.12
CA ALA A 87 11.00 5.45 -4.11
C ALA A 87 10.55 5.15 -2.67
N TRP A 88 9.23 5.11 -2.45
CA TRP A 88 8.66 4.75 -1.14
C TRP A 88 9.06 3.35 -0.71
N TYR A 89 9.15 2.39 -1.64
CA TYR A 89 9.63 1.02 -1.39
C TYR A 89 11.16 0.89 -1.44
N MET A 90 11.92 1.98 -1.36
CA MET A 90 13.39 2.01 -1.27
C MET A 90 14.16 1.43 -2.46
N PHE A 91 13.54 1.28 -3.64
CA PHE A 91 14.26 0.92 -4.87
C PHE A 91 15.30 1.98 -5.25
N GLY A 92 15.04 3.23 -4.87
CA GLY A 92 15.96 4.34 -5.07
C GLY A 92 15.37 5.62 -4.51
N TYR A 93 16.05 6.72 -4.78
CA TYR A 93 15.75 8.02 -4.21
C TYR A 93 15.88 9.10 -5.28
N TYR A 94 15.09 10.16 -5.11
CA TYR A 94 15.27 11.42 -5.83
C TYR A 94 14.98 12.54 -4.85
N ASP A 95 15.62 13.69 -5.05
CA ASP A 95 15.31 14.86 -4.24
C ASP A 95 13.92 15.41 -4.64
N LYS A 96 13.02 15.47 -3.66
CA LYS A 96 11.67 16.00 -3.85
C LYS A 96 11.67 17.52 -4.01
N ASN A 97 12.63 18.20 -3.39
CA ASN A 97 12.70 19.64 -3.19
C ASN A 97 13.74 20.31 -4.10
N VAL A 98 14.07 19.67 -5.22
CA VAL A 98 14.95 20.22 -6.24
C VAL A 98 14.51 21.61 -6.67
N GLU A 99 15.47 22.53 -6.80
CA GLU A 99 15.24 23.91 -7.23
C GLU A 99 14.50 23.99 -8.56
N LYS A 100 13.73 25.07 -8.73
CA LYS A 100 12.95 25.32 -9.94
C LYS A 100 13.90 25.43 -11.15
N GLY A 101 13.69 24.60 -12.16
CA GLY A 101 14.52 24.54 -13.37
C GLY A 101 15.58 23.43 -13.35
N VAL A 102 15.83 22.79 -12.20
CA VAL A 102 16.73 21.64 -12.12
C VAL A 102 15.94 20.34 -12.31
N LYS A 103 16.45 19.46 -13.17
CA LYS A 103 15.80 18.17 -13.46
C LYS A 103 16.01 17.19 -12.30
N LYS A 104 14.92 16.61 -11.80
CA LYS A 104 14.96 15.55 -10.78
C LYS A 104 15.63 14.30 -11.35
N LYS A 105 16.61 13.74 -10.65
CA LYS A 105 17.28 12.50 -11.04
C LYS A 105 16.95 11.38 -10.07
N PHE A 106 16.53 10.24 -10.60
CA PHE A 106 16.30 9.03 -9.83
C PHE A 106 17.60 8.24 -9.69
N VAL A 107 18.01 7.96 -8.47
CA VAL A 107 19.21 7.20 -8.14
C VAL A 107 18.80 5.90 -7.46
N PHE A 108 19.04 4.78 -8.13
CA PHE A 108 18.74 3.45 -7.57
C PHE A 108 19.64 3.14 -6.38
N SER A 109 19.05 2.55 -5.33
CA SER A 109 19.77 2.10 -4.16
C SER A 109 20.53 0.80 -4.45
N PRO A 110 21.55 0.43 -3.66
CA PRO A 110 22.23 -0.86 -3.81
C PRO A 110 21.27 -2.06 -3.76
N LEU A 111 20.32 -2.07 -2.82
CA LEU A 111 19.30 -3.13 -2.74
C LEU A 111 18.30 -3.09 -3.90
N GLY A 112 17.94 -1.89 -4.37
CA GLY A 112 17.10 -1.74 -5.56
C GLY A 112 17.76 -2.32 -6.81
N ASN A 113 19.05 -2.03 -7.03
CA ASN A 113 19.81 -2.63 -8.13
C ASN A 113 19.92 -4.14 -7.97
N LEU A 114 20.32 -4.62 -6.78
CA LEU A 114 20.44 -6.05 -6.50
C LEU A 114 19.12 -6.80 -6.76
N LEU A 115 17.98 -6.20 -6.38
CA LEU A 115 16.66 -6.75 -6.66
C LEU A 115 16.40 -6.86 -8.16
N LEU A 116 16.65 -5.77 -8.90
CA LEU A 116 16.40 -5.71 -10.35
C LEU A 116 17.35 -6.61 -11.15
N ASP A 117 18.57 -6.83 -10.68
CA ASP A 117 19.53 -7.77 -11.28
C ASP A 117 19.11 -9.23 -11.06
N ASN A 118 18.23 -9.49 -10.09
CA ASN A 118 17.68 -10.81 -9.78
C ASN A 118 16.18 -10.90 -10.06
N ILE A 119 15.63 -10.05 -10.93
CA ILE A 119 14.18 -9.96 -11.19
C ILE A 119 13.56 -11.27 -11.70
N HIS A 120 14.35 -12.10 -12.40
CA HIS A 120 13.91 -13.41 -12.90
C HIS A 120 14.05 -14.55 -11.88
N ASP A 121 14.76 -14.35 -10.77
CA ASP A 121 14.85 -15.29 -9.66
C ASP A 121 13.88 -14.84 -8.56
N LYS A 122 12.64 -15.35 -8.61
CA LYS A 122 11.59 -14.95 -7.69
C LYS A 122 12.01 -15.11 -6.24
N ARG A 123 12.65 -16.23 -5.89
CA ARG A 123 13.11 -16.49 -4.51
C ARG A 123 14.12 -15.45 -4.02
N LYS A 124 15.10 -15.07 -4.84
CA LYS A 124 16.06 -14.01 -4.48
C LYS A 124 15.38 -12.65 -4.40
N SER A 125 14.58 -12.28 -5.40
CA SER A 125 13.86 -11.00 -5.42
C SER A 125 12.95 -10.83 -4.19
N SER A 126 12.23 -11.88 -3.78
CA SER A 126 11.39 -11.90 -2.57
C SER A 126 12.21 -11.65 -1.30
N LYS A 127 13.36 -12.32 -1.16
CA LYS A 127 14.25 -12.13 0.01
C LYS A 127 14.81 -10.71 0.06
N ILE A 128 15.27 -10.18 -1.07
CA ILE A 128 15.81 -8.82 -1.15
C ILE A 128 14.71 -7.81 -0.81
N PHE A 129 13.52 -7.98 -1.37
CA PHE A 129 12.39 -7.10 -1.08
C PHE A 129 11.98 -7.17 0.39
N LEU A 130 11.92 -8.37 0.98
CA LEU A 130 11.69 -8.56 2.41
C LEU A 130 12.72 -7.80 3.26
N THR A 131 14.01 -7.83 2.90
CA THR A 131 15.06 -7.05 3.56
C THR A 131 14.79 -5.55 3.47
N MET A 132 14.38 -5.04 2.29
CA MET A 132 14.03 -3.63 2.11
C MET A 132 12.84 -3.22 3.00
N LEU A 133 11.79 -4.05 3.04
CA LEU A 133 10.60 -3.83 3.85
C LEU A 133 10.91 -3.82 5.35
N PHE A 134 11.83 -4.68 5.81
CA PHE A 134 12.23 -4.76 7.21
C PHE A 134 12.83 -3.43 7.72
N SER A 135 13.55 -2.71 6.86
CA SER A 135 14.13 -1.40 7.15
C SER A 135 13.18 -0.22 6.87
N LEU A 136 11.99 -0.47 6.32
CA LEU A 136 11.10 0.60 5.91
C LEU A 136 10.33 1.19 7.10
N ALA A 137 10.72 2.39 7.52
CA ALA A 137 9.98 3.19 8.47
C ALA A 137 8.91 4.03 7.75
N PHE A 138 7.79 4.28 8.43
CA PHE A 138 6.82 5.26 7.95
C PHE A 138 7.32 6.71 7.99
N ARG A 139 8.28 7.03 8.85
CA ARG A 139 9.00 8.31 8.85
C ARG A 139 10.06 8.31 7.75
N GLN A 140 9.62 8.48 6.52
CA GLN A 140 10.51 8.61 5.37
C GLN A 140 10.09 9.77 4.48
N GLN A 141 11.01 10.27 3.65
CA GLN A 141 10.78 11.44 2.79
C GLN A 141 9.63 11.24 1.78
N PHE A 142 9.31 9.99 1.41
CA PHE A 142 8.19 9.68 0.52
C PHE A 142 6.84 9.53 1.23
N SER A 143 6.83 9.52 2.55
CA SER A 143 5.62 9.44 3.36
C SER A 143 5.04 10.84 3.60
N MET A 144 3.72 10.98 3.38
CA MET A 144 2.97 12.19 3.70
C MET A 144 2.32 12.11 5.09
N MET A 145 2.63 11.07 5.87
CA MET A 145 2.01 10.87 7.16
C MET A 145 2.55 11.82 8.22
N ASN A 146 1.74 12.09 9.23
CA ASN A 146 2.14 12.90 10.37
C ASN A 146 3.37 12.29 11.07
N ARG A 147 4.28 13.13 11.56
CA ARG A 147 5.50 12.70 12.27
C ARG A 147 5.21 11.83 13.49
N LYS A 148 4.03 11.88 14.09
CA LYS A 148 3.65 10.99 15.21
C LYS A 148 3.72 9.50 14.86
N PHE A 149 3.60 9.13 13.59
CA PHE A 149 3.75 7.75 13.13
C PHE A 149 5.23 7.35 13.15
N ASN A 150 5.70 6.76 14.24
CA ASN A 150 7.03 6.24 14.45
C ASN A 150 7.00 4.71 14.56
N ILE A 151 6.78 4.05 13.42
CA ILE A 151 6.68 2.59 13.37
C ILE A 151 7.27 2.05 12.07
N TYR A 152 7.80 0.83 12.17
CA TYR A 152 8.25 0.02 11.03
C TYR A 152 7.13 -0.96 10.69
N PRO A 153 6.19 -0.61 9.80
CA PRO A 153 4.95 -1.36 9.59
C PRO A 153 5.19 -2.82 9.23
N TYR A 154 6.11 -3.11 8.30
CA TYR A 154 6.33 -4.48 7.83
C TYR A 154 6.97 -5.35 8.91
N ARG A 155 8.02 -4.86 9.57
CA ARG A 155 8.63 -5.55 10.73
C ARG A 155 7.58 -5.88 11.79
N PHE A 156 6.67 -4.94 12.03
CA PHE A 156 5.63 -5.10 13.03
C PHE A 156 4.55 -6.12 12.62
N ILE A 157 4.08 -6.09 11.36
CA ILE A 157 3.17 -7.11 10.85
C ILE A 157 3.80 -8.50 10.89
N PHE A 158 5.09 -8.64 10.52
CA PHE A 158 5.77 -9.92 10.64
C PHE A 158 5.87 -10.38 12.09
N LYS A 159 6.15 -9.48 13.04
CA LYS A 159 6.15 -9.82 14.47
C LYS A 159 4.80 -10.40 14.91
N LEU A 160 3.69 -9.80 14.49
CA LEU A 160 2.34 -10.30 14.78
C LEU A 160 2.07 -11.65 14.09
N LEU A 161 2.48 -11.82 12.83
CA LEU A 161 2.31 -13.09 12.10
C LEU A 161 3.15 -14.23 12.70
N THR A 162 4.25 -13.92 13.38
CA THR A 162 5.08 -14.91 14.10
C THR A 162 4.70 -15.08 15.57
N ASP A 163 3.68 -14.38 16.07
CA ASP A 163 3.22 -14.56 17.45
C ASP A 163 2.32 -15.80 17.54
N GLU A 164 2.77 -16.82 18.27
CA GLU A 164 2.08 -18.11 18.37
C GLU A 164 0.64 -17.98 18.86
N ARG A 165 0.35 -16.98 19.72
CA ARG A 165 -1.01 -16.71 20.24
C ARG A 165 -1.98 -16.31 19.13
N LEU A 166 -1.46 -15.74 18.04
CA LEU A 166 -2.24 -15.33 16.88
C LEU A 166 -2.33 -16.43 15.81
N GLY A 167 -1.64 -17.56 15.99
CA GLY A 167 -1.77 -18.75 15.14
C GLY A 167 -1.23 -18.60 13.72
N GLY A 168 -0.30 -17.69 13.48
CA GLY A 168 0.33 -17.52 12.16
C GLY A 168 -0.43 -16.62 11.18
N TYR A 169 -1.53 -15.99 11.61
CA TYR A 169 -2.36 -15.18 10.72
C TYR A 169 -2.95 -13.95 11.40
N ILE A 170 -3.35 -12.98 10.59
CA ILE A 170 -4.07 -11.76 10.99
C ILE A 170 -5.21 -11.54 10.00
N PHE A 171 -6.41 -11.29 10.51
CA PHE A 171 -7.53 -10.88 9.66
C PHE A 171 -7.39 -9.40 9.27
N SER A 172 -7.81 -9.06 8.05
CA SER A 172 -7.74 -7.70 7.53
C SER A 172 -8.58 -6.70 8.32
N ASP A 173 -9.64 -7.13 9.00
CA ASP A 173 -10.41 -6.31 9.93
C ASP A 173 -9.59 -5.96 11.19
N GLU A 174 -8.87 -6.91 11.78
CA GLU A 174 -7.95 -6.71 12.91
C GLU A 174 -6.88 -5.69 12.53
N ALA A 175 -6.27 -5.88 11.36
CA ALA A 175 -5.24 -4.98 10.88
C ALA A 175 -5.77 -3.56 10.63
N THR A 176 -6.92 -3.45 9.95
CA THR A 176 -7.49 -2.15 9.59
C THR A 176 -8.10 -1.41 10.76
N TYR A 177 -8.67 -2.10 11.75
CA TYR A 177 -9.36 -1.49 12.87
C TYR A 177 -8.44 -1.21 14.06
N LEU A 178 -7.41 -2.04 14.28
CA LEU A 178 -6.48 -1.91 15.40
C LEU A 178 -5.11 -1.43 14.92
N VAL A 179 -4.44 -2.24 14.10
CA VAL A 179 -3.02 -2.07 13.78
C VAL A 179 -2.74 -0.77 13.03
N MET A 180 -3.53 -0.46 12.00
CA MET A 180 -3.36 0.74 11.18
C MET A 180 -3.53 2.04 11.98
N PHE A 181 -4.12 2.01 13.17
CA PHE A 181 -4.31 3.19 14.00
C PHE A 181 -3.22 3.35 15.06
N LEU A 182 -2.16 2.54 15.03
CA LEU A 182 -1.04 2.67 15.94
C LEU A 182 -0.02 3.70 15.43
N LYS A 183 0.32 4.65 16.29
CA LYS A 183 1.25 5.74 15.97
C LYS A 183 2.69 5.33 16.32
N SER A 184 2.84 4.64 17.44
CA SER A 184 4.08 4.04 17.93
C SER A 184 3.70 2.80 18.72
N ILE A 185 4.68 1.95 19.03
CA ILE A 185 4.44 0.77 19.85
C ILE A 185 5.67 0.44 20.70
N ASN A 186 5.45 0.08 21.96
CA ASN A 186 6.46 -0.51 22.85
C ASN A 186 6.03 -1.94 23.25
N ALA A 187 6.81 -2.59 24.11
CA ALA A 187 6.52 -3.96 24.55
C ALA A 187 5.18 -4.09 25.30
N SER A 188 4.83 -3.14 26.18
CA SER A 188 3.55 -3.17 26.90
C SER A 188 2.36 -2.95 25.96
N ASP A 189 2.49 -2.02 25.01
CA ASP A 189 1.44 -1.77 24.01
C ASP A 189 1.27 -2.96 23.08
N TYR A 190 2.35 -3.66 22.74
CA TYR A 190 2.30 -4.90 21.96
C TYR A 190 1.46 -5.98 22.66
N GLU A 191 1.67 -6.21 23.96
CA GLU A 191 0.88 -7.19 24.71
C GLU A 191 -0.60 -6.82 24.76
N LYS A 192 -0.91 -5.53 24.95
CA LYS A 192 -2.30 -5.05 24.91
C LYS A 192 -2.93 -5.25 23.53
N LEU A 193 -2.20 -4.93 22.46
CA LEU A 193 -2.69 -5.14 21.10
C LEU A 193 -3.00 -6.62 20.81
N VAL A 194 -2.14 -7.55 21.24
CA VAL A 194 -2.42 -8.98 21.05
C VAL A 194 -3.72 -9.37 21.75
N CYS A 195 -3.95 -8.88 22.97
CA CYS A 195 -5.25 -9.04 23.65
C CYS A 195 -6.41 -8.40 22.86
N ASP A 196 -6.24 -7.18 22.34
CA ASP A 196 -7.26 -6.49 21.54
C ASP A 196 -7.60 -7.27 20.26
N ILE A 197 -6.61 -7.88 19.61
CA ILE A 197 -6.78 -8.74 18.43
C ILE A 197 -7.59 -9.98 18.82
N LEU A 198 -7.22 -10.67 19.90
CA LEU A 198 -7.95 -11.86 20.38
C LEU A 198 -9.38 -11.53 20.80
N GLU A 199 -9.61 -10.37 21.43
CA GLU A 199 -10.96 -9.90 21.72
C GLU A 199 -11.73 -9.56 20.45
N MET A 200 -11.08 -9.01 19.42
CA MET A 200 -11.73 -8.79 18.14
C MET A 200 -12.12 -10.13 17.50
N ARG A 201 -11.32 -11.20 17.61
CA ARG A 201 -11.65 -12.55 17.10
C ARG A 201 -12.89 -13.16 17.73
N SER A 202 -13.20 -12.83 18.99
CA SER A 202 -14.39 -13.36 19.65
C SER A 202 -15.69 -12.73 19.17
N LYS A 203 -15.62 -11.60 18.44
CA LYS A 203 -16.79 -10.94 17.85
C LYS A 203 -17.20 -11.60 16.54
N THR A 204 -18.50 -11.73 16.32
CA THR A 204 -19.09 -12.20 15.07
C THR A 204 -18.80 -11.22 13.92
N PRO A 205 -18.82 -11.69 12.65
CA PRO A 205 -18.62 -10.81 11.50
C PRO A 205 -19.58 -9.61 11.47
N GLN A 206 -20.83 -9.81 11.89
CA GLN A 206 -21.83 -8.74 11.93
C GLN A 206 -21.51 -7.70 13.01
N GLU A 207 -21.11 -8.11 14.21
CA GLU A 207 -20.70 -7.17 15.27
C GLU A 207 -19.51 -6.30 14.83
N LYS A 208 -18.53 -6.92 14.15
CA LYS A 208 -17.39 -6.18 13.58
C LYS A 208 -17.85 -5.20 12.51
N TYR A 209 -18.78 -5.61 11.65
CA TYR A 209 -19.34 -4.73 10.63
C TYR A 209 -20.04 -3.51 11.26
N GLU A 210 -20.86 -3.70 12.29
CA GLU A 210 -21.50 -2.60 13.02
C GLU A 210 -20.48 -1.67 13.71
N LEU A 211 -19.38 -2.21 14.23
CA LEU A 211 -18.26 -1.39 14.73
C LEU A 211 -17.67 -0.52 13.62
N PHE A 212 -17.47 -1.08 12.43
CA PHE A 212 -16.87 -0.35 11.30
C PHE A 212 -17.79 0.75 10.79
N LYS A 213 -19.12 0.55 10.87
CA LYS A 213 -20.12 1.55 10.49
C LYS A 213 -20.07 2.83 11.32
N LYS A 214 -19.55 2.79 12.56
CA LYS A 214 -19.38 3.98 13.42
C LYS A 214 -18.40 5.00 12.84
N ASN A 215 -17.41 4.55 12.06
CA ASN A 215 -16.42 5.40 11.38
C ASN A 215 -16.29 4.98 9.90
N GLU A 216 -17.43 4.77 9.24
CA GLU A 216 -17.54 4.07 7.95
C GLU A 216 -16.58 4.59 6.88
N GLY A 217 -16.52 5.90 6.66
CA GLY A 217 -15.65 6.48 5.63
C GLY A 217 -14.16 6.24 5.86
N VAL A 218 -13.73 6.27 7.13
CA VAL A 218 -12.34 6.00 7.53
C VAL A 218 -12.03 4.51 7.37
N MET A 219 -12.95 3.64 7.78
CA MET A 219 -12.79 2.18 7.69
C MET A 219 -12.81 1.68 6.25
N ALA A 220 -13.68 2.24 5.40
CA ALA A 220 -13.71 1.94 3.97
C ALA A 220 -12.36 2.26 3.29
N LEU A 221 -11.76 3.40 3.64
CA LEU A 221 -10.44 3.78 3.13
C LEU A 221 -9.33 2.88 3.68
N ALA A 222 -9.36 2.57 4.99
CA ALA A 222 -8.37 1.68 5.62
C ALA A 222 -8.36 0.30 4.95
N LEU A 223 -9.53 -0.31 4.74
CA LEU A 223 -9.66 -1.58 4.02
C LEU A 223 -9.13 -1.51 2.59
N GLN A 224 -9.39 -0.40 1.88
CA GLN A 224 -8.88 -0.24 0.52
C GLN A 224 -7.35 -0.15 0.51
N GLU A 225 -6.73 0.61 1.41
CA GLU A 225 -5.28 0.72 1.55
C GLU A 225 -4.63 -0.58 2.00
N TRP A 226 -5.26 -1.31 2.92
CA TRP A 226 -4.77 -2.60 3.40
C TRP A 226 -4.73 -3.64 2.29
N LYS A 227 -5.67 -3.63 1.33
CA LYS A 227 -5.61 -4.47 0.13
C LYS A 227 -4.38 -4.19 -0.74
N TYR A 228 -3.88 -2.95 -0.76
CA TYR A 228 -2.62 -2.62 -1.45
C TYR A 228 -1.42 -3.18 -0.70
N PHE A 229 -1.43 -3.10 0.63
CA PHE A 229 -0.42 -3.73 1.48
C PHE A 229 -0.37 -5.25 1.24
N CYS A 230 -1.51 -5.93 1.34
CA CYS A 230 -1.60 -7.39 1.17
C CYS A 230 -1.21 -7.83 -0.23
N GLY A 231 -1.75 -7.19 -1.26
CA GLY A 231 -1.44 -7.54 -2.65
C GLY A 231 0.04 -7.39 -2.98
N MET A 232 0.71 -6.36 -2.45
CA MET A 232 2.13 -6.13 -2.68
C MET A 232 2.97 -7.26 -2.09
N LEU A 233 2.68 -7.65 -0.84
CA LEU A 233 3.42 -8.72 -0.17
C LEU A 233 3.11 -10.11 -0.74
N GLN A 234 1.85 -10.38 -1.07
CA GLN A 234 1.44 -11.64 -1.68
C GLN A 234 2.10 -11.84 -3.05
N SER A 235 2.01 -10.84 -3.93
CA SER A 235 2.65 -10.92 -5.25
C SER A 235 4.17 -10.96 -5.16
N ALA A 236 4.77 -10.45 -4.09
CA ALA A 236 6.19 -10.64 -3.78
C ALA A 236 6.54 -12.02 -3.21
N ASN A 237 5.57 -12.94 -3.04
CA ASN A 237 5.75 -14.25 -2.42
C ASN A 237 6.31 -14.17 -0.98
N ILE A 238 5.83 -13.19 -0.20
CA ILE A 238 6.24 -12.98 1.21
C ILE A 238 5.18 -13.51 2.19
N ILE A 239 3.89 -13.41 1.82
CA ILE A 239 2.75 -13.88 2.64
C ILE A 239 1.73 -14.61 1.75
N GLY A 240 0.93 -15.46 2.37
CA GLY A 240 -0.36 -15.86 1.84
C GLY A 240 -1.43 -14.80 2.10
N TRP A 241 -2.42 -14.70 1.20
CA TRP A 241 -3.59 -13.85 1.38
C TRP A 241 -4.85 -14.59 0.90
N GLU A 242 -5.69 -14.95 1.86
CA GLU A 242 -6.94 -15.70 1.63
C GLU A 242 -8.12 -14.73 1.65
N ILE A 243 -8.84 -14.65 0.53
CA ILE A 243 -9.98 -13.74 0.37
C ILE A 243 -11.25 -14.58 0.21
N PRO A 244 -12.19 -14.54 1.18
CA PRO A 244 -13.48 -15.20 1.04
C PRO A 244 -14.25 -14.70 -0.19
N LYS A 245 -15.07 -15.57 -0.79
CA LYS A 245 -15.94 -15.20 -1.91
C LYS A 245 -16.99 -14.18 -1.46
N GLU A 246 -17.61 -14.45 -0.33
CA GLU A 246 -18.69 -13.66 0.25
C GLU A 246 -18.17 -12.42 0.99
N ALA A 247 -18.96 -11.36 0.93
CA ALA A 247 -18.75 -10.16 1.72
C ALA A 247 -19.71 -10.17 2.91
N VAL A 248 -19.23 -9.71 4.05
CA VAL A 248 -20.06 -9.50 5.24
C VAL A 248 -20.99 -8.30 5.00
N GLY A 249 -20.48 -7.26 4.33
CA GLY A 249 -21.24 -6.05 4.03
C GLY A 249 -20.45 -5.08 3.15
N ASN A 250 -20.97 -3.86 2.99
CA ASN A 250 -20.33 -2.80 2.21
C ASN A 250 -20.19 -1.52 3.03
N LEU A 251 -19.02 -0.90 2.94
CA LEU A 251 -18.72 0.37 3.61
C LEU A 251 -18.60 1.48 2.59
N ALA A 252 -19.28 2.59 2.82
CA ALA A 252 -19.33 3.76 1.96
C ALA A 252 -18.14 4.71 2.23
N GLN A 253 -17.28 4.88 1.22
CA GLN A 253 -16.20 5.87 1.25
C GLN A 253 -16.69 7.21 0.70
N GLY A 254 -16.37 8.31 1.42
CA GLY A 254 -16.56 9.68 0.94
C GLY A 254 -17.94 10.31 1.19
N VAL A 255 -18.76 9.71 2.06
CA VAL A 255 -20.09 10.21 2.45
C VAL A 255 -19.99 11.60 3.09
N ASP A 256 -18.97 11.83 3.94
CA ASP A 256 -18.78 13.09 4.65
C ASP A 256 -18.12 14.18 3.79
N THR A 257 -17.44 13.80 2.71
CA THR A 257 -16.80 14.73 1.78
C THR A 257 -17.81 15.20 0.75
N LYS A 258 -18.67 16.17 1.13
CA LYS A 258 -19.71 16.80 0.30
C LYS A 258 -19.24 17.40 -1.04
N ARG A 259 -17.95 17.31 -1.41
CA ARG A 259 -17.38 18.12 -2.48
C ARG A 259 -17.62 17.61 -3.90
N HIS A 260 -17.62 16.31 -4.23
CA HIS A 260 -17.69 15.93 -5.66
C HIS A 260 -18.36 14.59 -6.05
N ALA A 261 -18.81 13.74 -5.11
CA ALA A 261 -19.37 12.44 -5.48
C ALA A 261 -20.86 12.33 -5.13
N LYS A 262 -21.74 12.33 -6.15
CA LYS A 262 -23.18 12.06 -5.97
C LYS A 262 -23.47 10.62 -5.53
N LYS A 263 -22.51 9.70 -5.69
CA LYS A 263 -22.57 8.30 -5.26
C LYS A 263 -21.30 7.97 -4.47
N PRO A 264 -21.41 7.55 -3.20
CA PRO A 264 -20.23 7.13 -2.45
C PRO A 264 -19.61 5.88 -3.07
N THR A 265 -18.30 5.72 -2.91
CA THR A 265 -17.64 4.51 -3.41
C THR A 265 -17.80 3.40 -2.39
N MET A 266 -18.44 2.29 -2.79
CA MET A 266 -18.67 1.16 -1.90
C MET A 266 -17.44 0.24 -1.85
N ARG A 267 -17.05 -0.16 -0.64
CA ARG A 267 -15.97 -1.12 -0.38
C ARG A 267 -16.55 -2.36 0.27
N ALA A 268 -16.42 -3.49 -0.40
CA ALA A 268 -16.79 -4.77 0.18
C ALA A 268 -15.88 -5.09 1.37
N TYR A 269 -16.52 -5.30 2.52
CA TYR A 269 -15.91 -5.83 3.73
C TYR A 269 -15.97 -7.36 3.70
N LYS A 270 -14.79 -7.98 3.79
CA LYS A 270 -14.62 -9.43 3.79
C LYS A 270 -13.78 -9.81 4.99
N MET A 271 -13.99 -11.02 5.50
CA MET A 271 -13.14 -11.62 6.54
C MET A 271 -11.88 -12.21 5.92
N ASP A 272 -11.19 -11.45 5.06
CA ASP A 272 -9.94 -11.89 4.46
C ASP A 272 -8.79 -11.88 5.48
N LYS A 273 -7.81 -12.76 5.32
CA LYS A 273 -6.69 -12.91 6.24
C LYS A 273 -5.36 -13.07 5.51
N ILE A 274 -4.30 -12.58 6.13
CA ILE A 274 -2.93 -12.82 5.72
C ILE A 274 -2.26 -13.82 6.66
N TYR A 275 -1.31 -14.59 6.13
CA TYR A 275 -0.57 -15.61 6.88
C TYR A 275 0.83 -15.80 6.30
N ILE A 276 1.72 -16.42 7.08
CA ILE A 276 3.06 -16.86 6.64
C ILE A 276 3.12 -18.38 6.47
#